data_AF-A0A1D1XYT0-F1
#
_entry.id   AF-A0A1D1XYT0-F1
#
_cell.length_a   1.000
_cell.length_b   1.000
_cell.length_c   1.000
_cell.angle_alpha   90.00
_cell.angle_beta   90.00
_cell.angle_gamma   90.00
#
_symmetry.space_group_name_H-M   'P 1'
#
loop_
_entity.id
_entity.type
_entity.pdbx_description
1 polymer ?
#
loop_
_entity_poly.entity_id
_entity_poly.type
_entity_poly.pdbx_seq_one_letter_code
_entity_poly.pdbx_strand_id
1 'polypeptide(L)'
;TKRFLSASLTRNRDAREVTGVERPLRLRFPLAMAARDPARRNPSLLSLLFSLLCLASLLLVLSSLRPSDPAVAPPRDRRASGEGRRPCNYSDGIWSWDPDPPLLRYDGTCKEIFKGWNCIPGGRSGARDLIRWRWKPSGCDFPPLDPARFLHRHRNTNIGFVGDSLNRNMFVSLVCTLRRAASGEVRKSRPAGADRGFTFLDYNLTVAYHRTNLLVRYSRWSASATGGVLESLGYKQGYRVDVDVPEHTWAEAPKFHDILVFNTGHWWWAPSKFDPVKSPMLFFEEGTPLLPVLSPEYGLDMALKHMVCLHNFLFHGDMFFPSCTG
;
A
#
# COMPACT_ATOMS: atom_id res chain seq x y z
N THR A 1 -3.08 -19.03 19.62
CA THR A 1 -4.15 -18.28 18.92
C THR A 1 -3.51 -17.13 18.16
N LYS A 2 -3.25 -17.32 16.86
CA LYS A 2 -2.57 -16.33 16.00
C LYS A 2 -3.60 -15.27 15.53
N ARG A 3 -3.25 -13.98 15.51
CA ARG A 3 -4.14 -12.88 15.07
C ARG A 3 -3.46 -12.06 13.98
N PHE A 4 -4.22 -11.65 12.95
CA PHE A 4 -3.74 -11.00 11.73
C PHE A 4 -4.28 -9.58 11.53
N LEU A 5 -3.49 -8.76 10.83
CA LEU A 5 -3.82 -7.43 10.30
C LEU A 5 -3.63 -7.47 8.77
N SER A 6 -4.65 -7.06 8.01
CA SER A 6 -4.66 -7.00 6.55
C SER A 6 -4.77 -5.55 6.07
N ALA A 7 -4.02 -5.20 5.03
CA ALA A 7 -4.21 -4.00 4.22
C ALA A 7 -4.14 -4.44 2.75
N SER A 8 -5.28 -4.44 2.05
CA SER A 8 -5.32 -4.77 0.62
C SER A 8 -5.03 -3.53 -0.22
N LEU A 9 -4.24 -3.72 -1.27
CA LEU A 9 -4.10 -2.76 -2.38
C LEU A 9 -5.06 -3.22 -3.47
N THR A 10 -6.21 -2.54 -3.58
CA THR A 10 -7.12 -2.74 -4.71
C THR A 10 -6.58 -2.03 -5.95
N ARG A 11 -6.55 -2.76 -7.07
CA ARG A 11 -6.13 -2.28 -8.39
C ARG A 11 -7.25 -1.41 -8.97
N ASN A 12 -6.99 -0.11 -9.15
CA ASN A 12 -7.89 0.75 -9.92
C ASN A 12 -7.64 0.48 -11.41
N ARG A 13 -8.58 -0.21 -12.07
CA ARG A 13 -8.62 -0.35 -13.54
C ARG A 13 -9.47 0.78 -14.08
N ASP A 14 -8.83 1.86 -14.50
CA ASP A 14 -9.41 2.79 -15.49
C ASP A 14 -8.26 3.47 -16.24
N ALA A 15 -7.90 2.88 -17.39
CA ALA A 15 -7.14 3.56 -18.43
C ALA A 15 -7.98 3.50 -19.70
N ARG A 16 -8.84 4.51 -19.87
CA ARG A 16 -9.48 4.78 -21.17
C ARG A 16 -8.47 5.49 -22.06
N GLU A 17 -8.14 4.81 -23.13
CA GLU A 17 -7.44 5.31 -24.30
C GLU A 17 -8.23 6.48 -24.93
N VAL A 18 -7.59 7.64 -25.07
CA VAL A 18 -8.12 8.77 -25.84
C VAL A 18 -7.04 9.21 -26.82
N THR A 19 -7.12 8.69 -28.03
CA THR A 19 -6.46 9.25 -29.22
C THR A 19 -7.47 10.19 -29.89
N GLY A 20 -7.20 11.49 -29.89
CA GLY A 20 -8.08 12.51 -30.44
C GLY A 20 -7.28 13.62 -31.10
N VAL A 21 -7.20 13.54 -32.43
CA VAL A 21 -6.57 14.49 -33.36
C VAL A 21 -7.27 15.86 -33.29
N GLU A 22 -6.48 16.93 -33.19
CA GLU A 22 -6.93 18.32 -33.22
C GLU A 22 -7.49 18.75 -34.59
N ARG A 23 -8.62 19.46 -34.59
CA ARG A 23 -9.03 20.42 -35.63
C ARG A 23 -9.69 21.65 -34.97
N PRO A 24 -9.43 22.88 -35.45
CA PRO A 24 -9.90 24.09 -34.79
C PRO A 24 -11.31 24.47 -35.24
N LEU A 25 -12.20 24.74 -34.29
CA LEU A 25 -13.52 25.32 -34.54
C LEU A 25 -13.45 26.85 -34.34
N ARG A 26 -13.61 27.60 -35.43
CA ARG A 26 -13.83 29.05 -35.42
C ARG A 26 -15.23 29.34 -34.85
N LEU A 27 -15.30 30.14 -33.79
CA LEU A 27 -16.54 30.80 -33.36
C LEU A 27 -16.33 32.32 -33.42
N ARG A 28 -17.00 32.95 -34.39
CA ARG A 28 -17.17 34.40 -34.49
C ARG A 28 -18.25 34.82 -33.50
N PHE A 29 -17.96 35.78 -32.64
CA PHE A 29 -18.97 36.58 -31.94
C PHE A 29 -19.00 37.99 -32.56
N PRO A 30 -20.18 38.57 -32.85
CA PRO A 30 -20.27 39.91 -33.38
C PRO A 30 -20.04 40.94 -32.26
N LEU A 31 -19.18 41.92 -32.54
CA LEU A 31 -19.10 43.17 -31.78
C LEU A 31 -20.42 43.93 -31.99
N ALA A 32 -21.25 44.02 -30.96
CA ALA A 32 -22.25 45.07 -30.86
C ALA A 32 -21.58 46.30 -30.22
N MET A 33 -21.32 47.33 -31.02
CA MET A 33 -20.96 48.66 -30.53
C MET A 33 -22.17 49.27 -29.83
N ALA A 34 -22.10 49.40 -28.50
CA ALA A 34 -22.99 50.26 -27.74
C ALA A 34 -22.56 51.72 -27.94
N ALA A 35 -23.39 52.49 -28.66
CA ALA A 35 -23.29 53.94 -28.70
C ALA A 35 -23.63 54.48 -27.30
N ARG A 36 -22.71 55.26 -26.71
CA ARG A 36 -22.90 55.99 -25.45
C ARG A 36 -23.62 57.30 -25.73
N ASP A 37 -24.85 57.42 -25.25
CA ASP A 37 -25.50 58.71 -24.98
C ASP A 37 -25.06 59.20 -23.59
N PRO A 38 -24.47 60.40 -23.44
CA PRO A 38 -24.08 60.93 -22.15
C PRO A 38 -25.19 61.83 -21.59
N ALA A 39 -26.18 61.25 -20.95
CA ALA A 39 -27.07 61.97 -20.04
C ALA A 39 -26.91 61.41 -18.62
N ARG A 40 -25.79 61.77 -17.99
CA ARG A 40 -25.49 61.45 -16.58
C ARG A 40 -26.42 62.25 -15.68
N ARG A 41 -27.60 61.71 -15.35
CA ARG A 41 -28.34 62.16 -14.16
C ARG A 41 -27.66 61.54 -12.95
N ASN A 42 -26.98 62.37 -12.17
CA ASN A 42 -26.46 61.96 -10.86
C ASN A 42 -27.62 61.40 -10.04
N PRO A 43 -27.52 60.18 -9.49
CA PRO A 43 -28.53 59.68 -8.57
C PRO A 43 -28.64 60.66 -7.41
N SER A 44 -29.85 61.15 -7.12
CA SER A 44 -30.06 62.05 -5.98
C SER A 44 -29.62 61.34 -4.70
N LEU A 45 -29.10 62.10 -3.72
CA LEU A 45 -28.71 61.57 -2.41
C LEU A 45 -29.80 60.68 -1.78
N LEU A 46 -31.07 60.99 -2.04
CA LEU A 46 -32.21 60.16 -1.62
C LEU A 46 -32.19 58.74 -2.19
N SER A 47 -31.82 58.56 -3.46
CA SER A 47 -31.77 57.24 -4.09
C SER A 47 -30.64 56.36 -3.53
N LEU A 48 -29.50 56.99 -3.20
CA LEU A 48 -28.38 56.33 -2.53
C LEU A 48 -28.75 55.95 -1.09
N LEU A 49 -29.41 56.85 -0.34
CA LEU A 49 -29.92 56.56 1.00
C LEU A 49 -30.96 55.44 1.00
N PHE A 50 -31.88 55.43 0.03
CA PHE A 50 -32.89 54.37 -0.08
C PHE A 50 -32.25 53.02 -0.38
N SER A 51 -31.27 52.97 -1.28
CA SER A 51 -30.52 51.73 -1.56
C SER A 51 -29.75 51.22 -0.33
N LEU A 52 -29.15 52.11 0.46
CA LEU A 52 -28.44 51.75 1.69
C LEU A 52 -29.41 51.24 2.78
N LEU A 53 -30.58 51.87 2.92
CA LEU A 53 -31.62 51.43 3.85
C LEU A 53 -32.18 50.05 3.47
N CYS A 54 -32.41 49.78 2.18
CA CYS A 54 -32.80 48.46 1.70
C CYS A 54 -31.73 47.40 2.01
N LEU A 55 -30.45 47.73 1.77
CA LEU A 55 -29.36 46.79 2.06
C LEU A 55 -29.23 46.51 3.57
N ALA A 56 -29.35 47.54 4.41
CA ALA A 56 -29.32 47.39 5.87
C ALA A 56 -30.51 46.56 6.38
N SER A 57 -31.71 46.78 5.84
CA SER A 57 -32.90 46.01 6.19
C SER A 57 -32.76 44.54 5.77
N LEU A 58 -32.21 44.28 4.57
CA LEU A 58 -31.92 42.91 4.11
C LEU A 58 -30.90 42.20 5.00
N LEU A 59 -29.84 42.91 5.44
CA LEU A 59 -28.84 42.36 6.36
C LEU A 59 -29.41 42.09 7.76
N LEU A 60 -30.36 42.91 8.24
CA LEU A 60 -31.07 42.67 9.50
C LEU A 60 -32.02 41.45 9.40
N VAL A 61 -32.70 41.28 8.28
CA VAL A 61 -33.53 40.09 8.00
C VAL A 61 -32.65 38.84 7.90
N LEU A 62 -31.50 38.90 7.22
CA LEU A 62 -30.55 37.79 7.14
C LEU A 62 -29.91 37.45 8.50
N SER A 63 -29.71 38.45 9.35
CA SER A 63 -29.20 38.24 10.72
C SER A 63 -30.24 37.62 11.66
N SER A 64 -31.53 37.91 11.44
CA SER A 64 -32.65 37.32 12.20
C SER A 64 -33.05 35.93 11.68
N LEU A 65 -32.61 35.54 10.48
CA LEU A 65 -32.75 34.19 9.93
C LEU A 65 -31.63 33.22 10.37
N ARG A 66 -30.82 33.56 11.39
CA ARG A 66 -29.90 32.59 11.98
C ARG A 66 -30.69 31.37 12.51
N PRO A 67 -30.45 30.16 11.99
CA PRO A 67 -31.00 28.96 12.59
C PRO A 67 -30.51 28.89 14.03
N SER A 68 -31.43 28.67 14.97
CA SER A 68 -31.08 28.36 16.34
C SER A 68 -30.20 27.11 16.35
N ASP A 69 -29.00 27.19 16.92
CA ASP A 69 -28.18 26.02 17.19
C ASP A 69 -29.03 25.02 18.00
N PRO A 70 -29.17 23.75 17.56
CA PRO A 70 -29.78 22.76 18.41
C PRO A 70 -28.86 22.60 19.61
N ALA A 71 -29.41 22.81 20.80
CA ALA A 71 -28.73 22.63 22.07
C ALA A 71 -27.96 21.30 22.06
N VAL A 72 -26.64 21.37 22.21
CA VAL A 72 -25.77 20.22 22.41
C VAL A 72 -26.19 19.57 23.73
N ALA A 73 -27.02 18.53 23.63
CA ALA A 73 -27.22 17.60 24.72
C ALA A 73 -25.86 17.00 25.11
N PRO A 74 -25.58 16.75 26.40
CA PRO A 74 -24.38 16.01 26.79
C PRO A 74 -24.35 14.69 26.03
N PRO A 75 -23.16 14.17 25.65
CA PRO A 75 -23.08 12.97 24.84
C PRO A 75 -23.84 11.87 25.57
N ARG A 76 -25.03 11.54 25.06
CA ARG A 76 -25.69 10.28 25.37
C ARG A 76 -24.70 9.24 24.93
N ASP A 77 -24.13 8.58 25.92
CA ASP A 77 -23.34 7.38 25.78
C ASP A 77 -24.16 6.45 24.87
N ARG A 78 -23.86 6.49 23.56
CA ARG A 78 -24.32 5.46 22.63
C ARG A 78 -23.51 4.25 23.04
N ARG A 79 -23.97 3.58 24.11
CA ARG A 79 -23.90 2.13 24.18
C ARG A 79 -24.38 1.69 22.83
N ALA A 80 -23.43 1.27 22.01
CA ALA A 80 -23.70 0.63 20.75
C ALA A 80 -24.66 -0.50 21.08
N SER A 81 -25.94 -0.26 20.85
CA SER A 81 -26.91 -1.30 20.59
C SER A 81 -26.25 -2.17 19.54
N GLY A 82 -26.06 -3.44 19.89
CA GLY A 82 -25.31 -4.41 19.11
C GLY A 82 -26.02 -4.74 17.79
N GLU A 83 -26.02 -3.80 16.85
CA GLU A 83 -26.00 -4.14 15.44
C GLU A 83 -24.57 -4.59 15.13
N GLY A 84 -24.44 -5.84 14.70
CA GLY A 84 -23.15 -6.47 14.40
C GLY A 84 -22.30 -5.55 13.54
N ARG A 85 -21.30 -4.90 14.16
CA ARG A 85 -20.30 -4.09 13.47
C ARG A 85 -19.66 -4.98 12.42
N ARG A 86 -19.99 -4.76 11.15
CA ARG A 86 -19.28 -5.39 10.04
C ARG A 86 -17.78 -5.14 10.26
N PRO A 87 -16.91 -6.15 10.08
CA PRO A 87 -15.47 -5.96 10.17
C PRO A 87 -15.04 -4.78 9.28
N CYS A 88 -14.18 -3.91 9.78
CA CYS A 88 -13.72 -2.78 8.97
C CYS A 88 -12.87 -3.28 7.81
N ASN A 89 -13.20 -2.83 6.59
CA ASN A 89 -12.36 -3.03 5.43
C ASN A 89 -11.25 -1.96 5.42
N TYR A 90 -10.06 -2.30 5.92
CA TYR A 90 -8.90 -1.40 5.94
C TYR A 90 -8.32 -1.10 4.55
N SER A 91 -8.81 -1.77 3.51
CA SER A 91 -8.33 -1.64 2.14
C SER A 91 -9.10 -0.63 1.31
N ASP A 92 -10.29 -0.26 1.77
CA ASP A 92 -11.14 0.73 1.13
C ASP A 92 -11.10 2.03 1.92
N GLY A 93 -10.69 3.10 1.27
CA GLY A 93 -10.37 4.36 1.93
C GLY A 93 -9.76 5.38 0.99
N ILE A 94 -9.31 6.47 1.59
CA ILE A 94 -8.71 7.59 0.88
C ILE A 94 -7.40 8.01 1.55
N TRP A 95 -6.49 8.55 0.75
CA TRP A 95 -5.36 9.30 1.28
C TRP A 95 -5.86 10.67 1.74
N SER A 96 -5.72 10.96 3.03
CA SER A 96 -6.05 12.24 3.63
C SER A 96 -4.78 12.94 4.09
N TRP A 97 -4.71 14.25 3.87
CA TRP A 97 -3.65 15.10 4.39
C TRP A 97 -3.83 15.33 5.91
N ASP A 98 -2.76 15.12 6.66
CA ASP A 98 -2.68 15.29 8.10
C ASP A 98 -1.71 16.45 8.42
N PRO A 99 -2.22 17.60 8.92
CA PRO A 99 -1.36 18.74 9.27
C PRO A 99 -0.44 18.45 10.47
N ASP A 100 -0.79 17.47 11.31
CA ASP A 100 -0.09 17.13 12.56
C ASP A 100 0.34 15.66 12.57
N PRO A 101 1.31 15.26 11.71
CA PRO A 101 1.71 13.87 11.59
C PRO A 101 2.31 13.33 12.91
N PRO A 102 2.11 12.04 13.24
CA PRO A 102 2.60 11.44 14.47
C PRO A 102 4.11 11.64 14.66
N LEU A 103 4.50 12.11 15.86
CA LEU A 103 5.88 12.39 16.23
C LEU A 103 6.77 11.13 16.34
N LEU A 104 6.18 9.97 16.65
CA LEU A 104 6.90 8.70 16.85
C LEU A 104 7.21 7.94 15.56
N ARG A 105 7.40 8.65 14.44
CA ARG A 105 7.90 8.06 13.19
C ARG A 105 9.42 7.98 13.20
N TYR A 106 9.96 6.99 12.51
CA TYR A 106 11.40 6.93 12.25
C TYR A 106 11.79 7.95 11.18
N ASP A 107 13.05 8.37 11.22
CA ASP A 107 13.63 9.29 10.26
C ASP A 107 14.91 8.69 9.63
N GLY A 108 15.65 9.51 8.88
CA GLY A 108 16.88 9.11 8.21
C GLY A 108 18.03 8.70 9.15
N THR A 109 17.88 8.81 10.47
CA THR A 109 18.89 8.35 11.45
C THR A 109 18.93 6.83 11.58
N CYS A 110 17.87 6.13 11.16
CA CYS A 110 17.85 4.68 11.21
C CYS A 110 18.80 4.07 10.17
N LYS A 111 19.88 3.43 10.65
CA LYS A 111 20.94 2.84 9.82
C LYS A 111 20.47 1.70 8.89
N GLU A 112 19.27 1.17 9.11
CA GLU A 112 18.71 0.09 8.28
C GLU A 112 18.10 0.58 6.96
N ILE A 113 17.80 1.88 6.88
CA ILE A 113 17.32 2.49 5.65
C ILE A 113 18.48 2.52 4.65
N PHE A 114 18.21 2.02 3.44
CA PHE A 114 19.21 2.06 2.38
C PHE A 114 19.48 3.51 1.99
N LYS A 115 20.76 3.92 1.99
CA LYS A 115 21.15 5.32 1.78
C LYS A 115 20.60 5.92 0.48
N GLY A 116 20.56 5.15 -0.61
CA GLY A 116 20.02 5.61 -1.88
C GLY A 116 18.51 5.84 -1.90
N TRP A 117 17.77 5.44 -0.86
CA TRP A 117 16.31 5.62 -0.73
C TRP A 117 15.92 6.68 0.31
N ASN A 118 16.89 7.31 0.95
CA ASN A 118 16.66 8.37 1.91
C ASN A 118 16.28 9.68 1.20
N CYS A 119 15.00 9.84 0.89
CA CYS A 119 14.49 10.99 0.13
C CYS A 119 14.76 12.34 0.81
N ILE A 120 14.67 12.42 2.14
CA ILE A 120 14.90 13.67 2.89
C ILE A 120 16.39 14.04 2.89
N PRO A 121 17.33 13.19 3.39
CA PRO A 121 18.77 13.45 3.24
C PRO A 121 19.24 13.62 1.80
N GLY A 122 18.60 12.94 0.85
CA GLY A 122 18.88 13.05 -0.59
C GLY A 122 18.37 14.33 -1.24
N GLY A 123 17.76 15.25 -0.49
CA GLY A 123 17.33 16.56 -0.99
C GLY A 123 16.15 16.52 -1.96
N ARG A 124 15.35 15.45 -1.97
CA ARG A 124 14.18 15.34 -2.85
C ARG A 124 13.13 16.39 -2.46
N SER A 125 12.73 17.22 -3.42
CA SER A 125 11.64 18.20 -3.27
C SER A 125 10.33 17.51 -2.83
N GLY A 126 9.63 18.13 -1.88
CA GLY A 126 8.38 17.59 -1.32
C GLY A 126 8.52 16.34 -0.44
N ALA A 127 9.73 15.85 -0.15
CA ALA A 127 9.91 14.62 0.65
C ALA A 127 9.35 14.73 2.08
N ARG A 128 9.35 15.94 2.65
CA ARG A 128 8.77 16.21 3.98
C ARG A 128 7.24 16.24 3.97
N ASP A 129 6.62 16.41 2.80
CA ASP A 129 5.17 16.41 2.66
C ASP A 129 4.63 14.99 2.55
N LEU A 130 5.44 14.04 2.08
CA LEU A 130 5.05 12.62 2.01
C LEU A 130 4.66 12.05 3.36
N ILE A 131 5.30 12.49 4.45
CA ILE A 131 4.94 12.04 5.81
C ILE A 131 3.62 12.63 6.30
N ARG A 132 3.07 13.65 5.64
CA ARG A 132 1.77 14.24 6.01
C ARG A 132 0.58 13.48 5.43
N TRP A 133 0.82 12.54 4.51
CA TRP A 133 -0.24 11.69 4.00
C TRP A 133 -0.53 10.52 4.93
N ARG A 134 -1.83 10.29 5.16
CA ARG A 134 -2.37 9.23 6.00
C ARG A 134 -3.44 8.47 5.22
N TRP A 135 -3.44 7.15 5.33
CA TRP A 135 -4.56 6.34 4.85
C TRP A 135 -5.73 6.41 5.84
N LYS A 136 -6.93 6.72 5.35
CA LYS A 136 -8.16 6.78 6.14
C LYS A 136 -9.20 5.82 5.54
N PRO A 137 -9.47 4.66 6.18
CA PRO A 137 -10.53 3.75 5.74
C PRO A 137 -11.91 4.42 5.74
N SER A 138 -12.78 4.05 4.79
CA SER A 138 -14.08 4.69 4.58
C SER A 138 -15.08 4.44 5.71
N GLY A 139 -14.96 3.31 6.42
CA GLY A 139 -15.96 2.85 7.39
C GLY A 139 -15.47 2.74 8.85
N CYS A 140 -14.22 3.13 9.15
CA CYS A 140 -13.70 3.08 10.51
C CYS A 140 -12.47 3.96 10.72
N ASP A 141 -12.12 4.15 11.99
CA ASP A 141 -10.87 4.78 12.37
C ASP A 141 -9.70 3.80 12.29
N PHE A 142 -8.60 4.27 11.70
CA PHE A 142 -7.31 3.59 11.70
C PHE A 142 -6.34 4.40 12.57
N PRO A 143 -6.13 4.01 13.85
CA PRO A 143 -5.27 4.76 14.73
C PRO A 143 -3.81 4.67 14.26
N PRO A 144 -3.00 5.72 14.48
CA PRO A 144 -1.57 5.67 14.25
C PRO A 144 -0.93 4.48 14.99
N LEU A 145 0.14 3.93 14.41
CA LEU A 145 0.94 2.92 15.09
C LEU A 145 1.56 3.52 16.36
N ASP A 146 1.14 3.02 17.51
CA ASP A 146 1.81 3.23 18.79
C ASP A 146 2.92 2.16 18.93
N PRO A 147 4.20 2.53 18.81
CA PRO A 147 5.28 1.56 18.79
C PRO A 147 5.49 0.89 20.16
N ALA A 148 5.26 1.61 21.26
CA ALA A 148 5.39 1.07 22.62
C ALA A 148 4.29 0.03 22.88
N ARG A 149 3.04 0.35 22.52
CA ARG A 149 1.91 -0.57 22.59
C ARG A 149 2.11 -1.79 21.69
N PHE A 150 2.69 -1.62 20.49
CA PHE A 150 3.04 -2.73 19.62
C PHE A 150 4.03 -3.68 20.28
N LEU A 151 5.14 -3.15 20.82
CA LEU A 151 6.16 -3.93 21.53
C LEU A 151 5.57 -4.72 22.70
N HIS A 152 4.70 -4.11 23.49
CA HIS A 152 4.02 -4.77 24.61
C HIS A 152 3.06 -5.87 24.15
N ARG A 153 2.27 -5.61 23.10
CA ARG A 153 1.28 -6.55 22.56
C ARG A 153 1.93 -7.79 21.95
N HIS A 154 3.08 -7.63 21.32
CA HIS A 154 3.80 -8.69 20.61
C HIS A 154 4.99 -9.24 21.41
N ARG A 155 4.95 -9.12 22.74
CA ARG A 155 5.94 -9.74 23.63
C ARG A 155 5.97 -11.26 23.45
N ASN A 156 7.17 -11.85 23.48
CA ASN A 156 7.39 -13.29 23.29
C ASN A 156 6.85 -13.80 21.94
N THR A 157 7.00 -13.01 20.87
CA THR A 157 6.60 -13.43 19.52
C THR A 157 7.71 -13.21 18.52
N ASN A 158 7.68 -13.97 17.43
CA ASN A 158 8.57 -13.88 16.30
C ASN A 158 7.77 -13.54 15.04
N ILE A 159 8.12 -12.44 14.38
CA ILE A 159 7.45 -11.92 13.17
C ILE A 159 8.42 -12.01 11.98
N GLY A 160 8.03 -12.74 10.94
CA GLY A 160 8.81 -12.93 9.72
C GLY A 160 8.19 -12.25 8.51
N PHE A 161 8.92 -11.34 7.88
CA PHE A 161 8.59 -10.78 6.57
C PHE A 161 9.20 -11.67 5.49
N VAL A 162 8.40 -12.30 4.64
CA VAL A 162 8.85 -13.20 3.57
C VAL A 162 8.49 -12.59 2.22
N GLY A 163 9.48 -12.22 1.41
CA GLY A 163 9.15 -11.62 0.12
C GLY A 163 10.27 -10.84 -0.55
N ASP A 164 9.85 -10.02 -1.51
CA ASP A 164 10.75 -9.23 -2.35
C ASP A 164 11.24 -7.94 -1.66
N SER A 165 11.88 -7.06 -2.44
CA SER A 165 12.41 -5.79 -1.96
C SER A 165 11.38 -4.84 -1.34
N LEU A 166 10.10 -4.94 -1.69
CA LEU A 166 9.04 -4.15 -1.06
C LEU A 166 8.77 -4.63 0.37
N ASN A 167 8.83 -5.94 0.60
CA ASN A 167 8.71 -6.48 1.96
C ASN A 167 9.90 -6.09 2.83
N ARG A 168 11.10 -5.98 2.25
CA ARG A 168 12.27 -5.39 2.93
C ARG A 168 11.97 -3.96 3.42
N ASN A 169 11.26 -3.16 2.62
CA ASN A 169 10.89 -1.80 3.02
C ASN A 169 9.90 -1.79 4.18
N MET A 170 8.91 -2.68 4.16
CA MET A 170 7.96 -2.85 5.28
C MET A 170 8.67 -3.27 6.56
N PHE A 171 9.56 -4.27 6.47
CA PHE A 171 10.39 -4.73 7.57
C PHE A 171 11.24 -3.60 8.17
N VAL A 172 11.99 -2.86 7.33
CA VAL A 172 12.83 -1.74 7.79
C VAL A 172 11.97 -0.65 8.43
N SER A 173 10.84 -0.30 7.81
CA SER A 173 9.90 0.68 8.35
C SER A 173 9.43 0.32 9.76
N LEU A 174 8.99 -0.93 9.96
CA LEU A 174 8.54 -1.41 11.26
C LEU A 174 9.69 -1.39 12.28
N VAL A 175 10.82 -2.02 11.97
CA VAL A 175 11.97 -2.10 12.90
C VAL A 175 12.46 -0.71 13.32
N CYS A 176 12.60 0.21 12.36
CA CYS A 176 13.04 1.58 12.65
C CYS A 176 12.02 2.32 13.53
N THR A 177 10.72 2.12 13.30
CA THR A 177 9.65 2.69 14.12
C THR A 177 9.71 2.15 15.55
N LEU A 178 9.80 0.83 15.71
CA LEU A 178 9.85 0.20 17.04
C LEU A 178 11.10 0.60 17.82
N ARG A 179 12.25 0.74 17.14
CA ARG A 179 13.50 1.21 17.76
C ARG A 179 13.39 2.60 18.40
N ARG A 180 12.48 3.46 17.92
CA ARG A 180 12.30 4.79 18.51
C ARG A 180 11.63 4.75 19.88
N ALA A 181 10.84 3.72 20.17
CA ALA A 181 10.13 3.54 21.44
C ALA A 181 10.75 2.46 22.34
N ALA A 182 11.72 1.70 21.85
CA ALA A 182 12.44 0.72 22.65
C ALA A 182 13.35 1.44 23.66
N SER A 183 13.13 1.21 24.94
CA SER A 183 13.97 1.70 26.04
C SER A 183 15.25 0.89 26.24
N GLY A 184 15.21 -0.41 25.91
CA GLY A 184 16.32 -1.34 26.11
C GLY A 184 17.09 -1.71 24.84
N GLU A 185 17.94 -2.72 24.98
CA GLU A 185 18.85 -3.15 23.94
C GLU A 185 18.12 -3.85 22.77
N VAL A 186 18.50 -3.47 21.55
CA VAL A 186 18.03 -4.10 20.31
C VAL A 186 19.19 -4.78 19.61
N ARG A 187 19.21 -6.11 19.69
CA ARG A 187 20.26 -6.95 19.12
C ARG A 187 19.98 -7.25 17.66
N LYS A 188 21.02 -7.17 16.81
CA LYS A 188 20.94 -7.69 15.45
C LYS A 188 21.10 -9.22 15.50
N SER A 189 19.98 -9.94 15.41
CA SER A 189 19.92 -11.40 15.40
C SER A 189 18.89 -11.87 14.40
N ARG A 190 19.25 -12.87 13.59
CA ARG A 190 18.40 -13.42 12.53
C ARG A 190 18.28 -14.94 12.70
N PRO A 191 17.08 -15.52 12.55
CA PRO A 191 16.93 -16.97 12.49
C PRO A 191 17.56 -17.53 11.20
N ALA A 192 17.68 -18.86 11.12
CA ALA A 192 18.15 -19.53 9.91
C ALA A 192 17.32 -19.13 8.68
N GLY A 193 17.99 -18.96 7.53
CA GLY A 193 17.36 -18.53 6.27
C GLY A 193 17.02 -17.04 6.15
N ALA A 194 16.86 -16.31 7.26
CA ALA A 194 16.56 -14.88 7.20
C ALA A 194 17.76 -14.07 6.68
N ASP A 195 17.52 -13.08 5.81
CA ASP A 195 18.53 -12.09 5.34
C ASP A 195 18.89 -11.12 6.48
N ARG A 196 17.88 -10.68 7.23
CA ARG A 196 18.01 -9.70 8.33
C ARG A 196 17.11 -10.07 9.50
N GLY A 197 17.48 -9.61 10.69
CA GLY A 197 16.63 -9.71 11.86
C GLY A 197 17.12 -8.88 13.03
N PHE A 198 16.17 -8.51 13.89
CA PHE A 198 16.40 -7.78 15.13
C PHE A 198 15.55 -8.36 16.24
N THR A 199 16.14 -8.48 17.43
CA THR A 199 15.44 -8.89 18.65
C THR A 199 15.42 -7.73 19.64
N PHE A 200 14.23 -7.34 20.06
CA PHE A 200 13.99 -6.34 21.10
C PHE A 200 13.99 -7.08 22.46
N LEU A 201 15.11 -7.01 23.19
CA LEU A 201 15.39 -7.94 24.29
C LEU A 201 14.38 -7.81 25.45
N ASP A 202 14.05 -6.58 25.85
CA ASP A 202 13.06 -6.30 26.91
C ASP A 202 11.67 -6.88 26.64
N TYR A 203 11.37 -7.18 25.37
CA TYR A 203 10.08 -7.69 24.90
C TYR A 203 10.16 -9.13 24.43
N ASN A 204 11.36 -9.70 24.31
CA ASN A 204 11.59 -10.98 23.66
C ASN A 204 10.83 -11.08 22.32
N LEU A 205 10.88 -10.00 21.53
CA LEU A 205 10.23 -9.89 20.22
C LEU A 205 11.31 -9.94 19.15
N THR A 206 11.24 -10.91 18.24
CA THR A 206 12.11 -10.93 17.05
C THR A 206 11.32 -10.52 15.82
N VAL A 207 11.88 -9.62 15.03
CA VAL A 207 11.37 -9.28 13.69
C VAL A 207 12.46 -9.64 12.68
N ALA A 208 12.14 -10.44 11.67
CA ALA A 208 13.09 -10.88 10.65
C ALA A 208 12.56 -10.68 9.23
N TYR A 209 13.46 -10.67 8.25
CA TYR A 209 13.16 -10.60 6.84
C TYR A 209 13.84 -11.76 6.10
N HIS A 210 13.06 -12.58 5.42
CA HIS A 210 13.48 -13.64 4.51
C HIS A 210 13.29 -13.15 3.07
N ARG A 211 14.40 -13.02 2.36
CA ARG A 211 14.38 -12.57 0.97
C ARG A 211 13.97 -13.71 0.05
N THR A 212 12.90 -13.50 -0.70
CA THR A 212 12.49 -14.36 -1.81
C THR A 212 11.68 -13.55 -2.82
N ASN A 213 12.09 -13.52 -4.09
CA ASN A 213 11.44 -12.62 -5.04
C ASN A 213 10.11 -13.19 -5.55
N LEU A 214 10.02 -14.51 -5.73
CA LEU A 214 8.85 -15.20 -6.30
C LEU A 214 8.13 -16.11 -5.30
N LEU A 215 8.60 -16.20 -4.04
CA LEU A 215 8.22 -17.21 -3.04
C LEU A 215 8.62 -18.65 -3.42
N VAL A 216 8.51 -19.02 -4.69
CA VAL A 216 8.88 -20.32 -5.20
C VAL A 216 10.34 -20.39 -5.65
N ARG A 217 10.87 -21.61 -5.75
CA ARG A 217 12.22 -21.86 -6.23
C ARG A 217 12.35 -21.42 -7.68
N TYR A 218 13.41 -20.68 -7.96
CA TYR A 218 13.74 -20.32 -9.33
C TYR A 218 15.26 -20.26 -9.55
N SER A 219 15.68 -20.64 -10.75
CA SER A 219 17.09 -20.63 -11.15
C SER A 219 17.24 -20.34 -12.63
N ARG A 220 18.45 -20.02 -13.08
CA ARG A 220 18.72 -20.00 -14.53
C ARG A 220 18.44 -21.38 -15.12
N TRP A 221 17.90 -21.36 -16.32
CA TRP A 221 17.69 -22.52 -17.16
C TRP A 221 18.36 -22.29 -18.51
N SER A 222 18.97 -23.33 -19.06
CA SER A 222 19.59 -23.34 -20.38
C SER A 222 19.28 -24.67 -21.05
N ALA A 223 19.11 -24.64 -22.36
CA ALA A 223 18.84 -25.82 -23.16
C ALA A 223 19.88 -26.92 -22.94
N SER A 224 19.41 -28.16 -22.83
CA SER A 224 20.27 -29.34 -22.76
C SER A 224 20.71 -29.77 -24.17
N ALA A 225 21.93 -30.32 -24.28
CA ALA A 225 22.41 -30.93 -25.52
C ALA A 225 21.58 -32.17 -25.94
N THR A 226 20.93 -32.84 -24.98
CA THR A 226 20.03 -33.97 -25.24
C THR A 226 18.66 -33.52 -25.78
N GLY A 227 18.38 -32.22 -25.80
CA GLY A 227 17.08 -31.67 -26.12
C GLY A 227 16.01 -31.93 -25.06
N GLY A 228 14.82 -31.41 -25.32
CA GLY A 228 13.65 -31.48 -24.45
C GLY A 228 12.48 -30.72 -25.09
N VAL A 229 11.33 -30.71 -24.41
CA VAL A 229 10.11 -30.08 -24.96
C VAL A 229 10.24 -28.55 -25.05
N LEU A 230 11.00 -27.92 -24.15
CA LEU A 230 11.24 -26.47 -24.22
C LEU A 230 12.19 -26.12 -25.37
N GLU A 231 13.18 -26.97 -25.62
CA GLU A 231 14.11 -26.83 -26.74
C GLU A 231 13.41 -27.01 -28.09
N SER A 232 12.49 -27.97 -28.20
CA SER A 232 11.69 -28.16 -29.43
C SER A 232 10.75 -26.99 -29.72
N LEU A 233 10.34 -26.25 -28.68
CA LEU A 233 9.62 -24.98 -28.80
C LEU A 233 10.53 -23.78 -29.07
N GLY A 234 11.86 -23.98 -29.17
CA GLY A 234 12.83 -22.96 -29.54
C GLY A 234 13.45 -22.19 -28.37
N TYR A 235 13.16 -22.55 -27.12
CA TYR A 235 13.78 -21.91 -25.96
C TYR A 235 15.24 -22.37 -25.79
N LYS A 236 16.17 -21.41 -25.75
CA LYS A 236 17.61 -21.68 -25.55
C LYS A 236 18.07 -21.41 -24.12
N GLN A 237 17.40 -20.48 -23.44
CA GLN A 237 17.71 -20.06 -22.08
C GLN A 237 16.48 -19.39 -21.45
N GLY A 238 16.48 -19.27 -20.13
CA GLY A 238 15.40 -18.66 -19.38
C GLY A 238 15.61 -18.81 -17.88
N TYR A 239 14.52 -18.71 -17.14
CA TYR A 239 14.48 -18.98 -15.71
C TYR A 239 13.49 -20.11 -15.45
N ARG A 240 13.98 -21.22 -14.93
CA ARG A 240 13.11 -22.28 -14.41
C ARG A 240 12.48 -21.78 -13.12
N VAL A 241 11.16 -21.89 -13.03
CA VAL A 241 10.36 -21.52 -11.85
C VAL A 241 9.52 -22.72 -11.47
N ASP A 242 9.86 -23.38 -10.37
CA ASP A 242 9.14 -24.56 -9.87
C ASP A 242 7.98 -24.08 -8.98
N VAL A 243 6.76 -24.00 -9.51
CA VAL A 243 5.62 -23.34 -8.85
C VAL A 243 5.15 -24.05 -7.58
N ASP A 244 5.48 -25.34 -7.45
CA ASP A 244 5.14 -26.24 -6.35
C ASP A 244 6.23 -26.34 -5.28
N VAL A 245 7.42 -25.76 -5.51
CA VAL A 245 8.55 -25.87 -4.58
C VAL A 245 8.83 -24.54 -3.89
N PRO A 246 8.73 -24.45 -2.55
CA PRO A 246 9.06 -23.23 -1.83
C PRO A 246 10.55 -22.92 -1.94
N GLU A 247 10.88 -21.64 -2.03
CA GLU A 247 12.27 -21.23 -2.03
C GLU A 247 12.94 -21.50 -0.66
N HIS A 248 14.13 -22.09 -0.72
CA HIS A 248 14.86 -22.57 0.47
C HIS A 248 15.13 -21.49 1.52
N THR A 249 15.22 -20.22 1.12
CA THR A 249 15.52 -19.09 2.02
C THR A 249 14.43 -18.82 3.06
N TRP A 250 13.21 -19.31 2.83
CA TRP A 250 12.08 -19.11 3.75
C TRP A 250 11.27 -20.37 4.04
N ALA A 251 11.49 -21.48 3.34
CA ALA A 251 10.76 -22.73 3.56
C ALA A 251 10.69 -23.16 5.05
N GLU A 252 11.73 -22.83 5.82
CA GLU A 252 11.86 -23.14 7.25
C GLU A 252 11.43 -21.99 8.19
N ALA A 253 11.14 -20.80 7.65
CA ALA A 253 10.64 -19.65 8.39
C ALA A 253 9.39 -20.00 9.24
N PRO A 254 8.44 -20.83 8.74
CA PRO A 254 7.34 -21.34 9.53
C PRO A 254 7.66 -21.93 10.91
N LYS A 255 8.82 -22.58 11.06
CA LYS A 255 9.18 -23.28 12.31
C LYS A 255 9.59 -22.32 13.43
N PHE A 256 10.00 -21.10 13.08
CA PHE A 256 10.49 -20.09 14.04
C PHE A 256 9.50 -18.95 14.29
N HIS A 257 8.71 -18.57 13.28
CA HIS A 257 7.85 -17.37 13.34
C HIS A 257 6.41 -17.70 13.74
N ASP A 258 5.88 -16.90 14.66
CA ASP A 258 4.47 -16.93 15.05
C ASP A 258 3.58 -16.24 14.03
N ILE A 259 4.09 -15.16 13.43
CA ILE A 259 3.41 -14.33 12.44
C ILE A 259 4.29 -14.24 11.20
N LEU A 260 3.72 -14.55 10.03
CA LEU A 260 4.38 -14.37 8.74
C LEU A 260 3.63 -13.33 7.90
N VAL A 261 4.38 -12.44 7.26
CA VAL A 261 3.89 -11.40 6.36
C VAL A 261 4.51 -11.63 4.98
N PHE A 262 3.71 -12.15 4.06
CA PHE A 262 4.15 -12.50 2.71
C PHE A 262 3.97 -11.34 1.72
N ASN A 263 4.89 -11.24 0.75
CA ASN A 263 4.76 -10.36 -0.41
C ASN A 263 5.48 -10.97 -1.60
N THR A 264 4.82 -11.00 -2.76
CA THR A 264 5.46 -11.16 -4.06
C THR A 264 4.63 -10.44 -5.11
N GLY A 265 5.27 -9.98 -6.19
CA GLY A 265 4.58 -9.33 -7.30
C GLY A 265 5.50 -8.51 -8.17
N HIS A 266 6.33 -7.64 -7.58
CA HIS A 266 7.08 -6.64 -8.35
C HIS A 266 8.02 -7.26 -9.40
N TRP A 267 8.56 -8.45 -9.14
CA TRP A 267 9.48 -9.14 -10.05
C TRP A 267 8.78 -9.88 -11.20
N TRP A 268 7.54 -10.31 -11.05
CA TRP A 268 6.81 -11.12 -12.05
C TRP A 268 6.62 -10.40 -13.38
N TRP A 269 6.54 -9.07 -13.34
CA TRP A 269 6.34 -8.22 -14.52
C TRP A 269 7.50 -7.27 -14.77
N ALA A 270 8.70 -7.57 -14.27
CA ALA A 270 9.87 -6.71 -14.45
C ALA A 270 10.77 -7.26 -15.58
N PRO A 271 10.76 -6.68 -16.80
CA PRO A 271 11.61 -7.14 -17.90
C PRO A 271 13.11 -7.06 -17.57
N SER A 272 13.49 -6.14 -16.67
CA SER A 272 14.86 -6.02 -16.15
C SER A 272 15.29 -7.19 -15.25
N LYS A 273 14.34 -8.05 -14.84
CA LYS A 273 14.57 -9.27 -14.07
C LYS A 273 14.38 -10.50 -14.93
N PHE A 274 13.25 -10.56 -15.64
CA PHE A 274 12.89 -11.65 -16.53
C PHE A 274 12.47 -11.07 -17.88
N ASP A 275 13.40 -11.06 -18.84
CA ASP A 275 13.12 -10.57 -20.19
C ASP A 275 12.22 -11.60 -20.90
N PRO A 276 11.01 -11.22 -21.35
CA PRO A 276 10.03 -12.16 -21.90
C PRO A 276 10.49 -12.83 -23.21
N VAL A 277 11.53 -12.31 -23.86
CA VAL A 277 12.08 -12.83 -25.11
C VAL A 277 13.44 -13.48 -24.88
N LYS A 278 14.35 -12.78 -24.20
CA LYS A 278 15.75 -13.22 -24.06
C LYS A 278 15.96 -14.23 -22.95
N SER A 279 15.21 -14.11 -21.85
CA SER A 279 15.32 -14.98 -20.68
C SER A 279 13.96 -15.10 -19.96
N PRO A 280 12.97 -15.72 -20.63
CA PRO A 280 11.61 -15.82 -20.11
C PRO A 280 11.54 -16.68 -18.85
N MET A 281 10.43 -16.53 -18.11
CA MET A 281 10.07 -17.46 -17.04
C MET A 281 9.49 -18.73 -17.68
N LEU A 282 10.04 -19.87 -17.31
CA LEU A 282 9.64 -21.20 -17.77
C LEU A 282 9.17 -21.96 -16.53
N PHE A 283 7.87 -22.23 -16.46
CA PHE A 283 7.24 -22.79 -15.28
C PHE A 283 7.29 -24.31 -15.28
N PHE A 284 7.52 -24.88 -14.10
CA PHE A 284 7.59 -26.31 -13.86
C PHE A 284 6.71 -26.67 -12.67
N GLU A 285 6.09 -27.84 -12.72
CA GLU A 285 5.35 -28.45 -11.62
C GLU A 285 5.78 -29.92 -11.54
N GLU A 286 6.13 -30.40 -10.34
CA GLU A 286 6.62 -31.76 -10.09
C GLU A 286 7.83 -32.12 -10.99
N GLY A 287 8.65 -31.13 -11.32
CA GLY A 287 9.81 -31.28 -12.19
C GLY A 287 9.53 -31.33 -13.70
N THR A 288 8.26 -31.22 -14.11
CA THR A 288 7.84 -31.25 -15.52
C THR A 288 7.53 -29.82 -16.01
N PRO A 289 7.97 -29.41 -17.22
CA PRO A 289 7.61 -28.09 -17.75
C PRO A 289 6.11 -27.99 -18.05
N LEU A 290 5.49 -26.88 -17.67
CA LEU A 290 4.08 -26.59 -17.92
C LEU A 290 3.87 -26.07 -19.35
N LEU A 291 2.94 -26.69 -20.07
CA LEU A 291 2.68 -26.43 -21.49
C LEU A 291 1.19 -26.16 -21.74
N PRO A 292 0.84 -25.21 -22.63
CA PRO A 292 1.73 -24.23 -23.26
C PRO A 292 2.43 -23.36 -22.22
N VAL A 293 3.56 -22.74 -22.60
CA VAL A 293 4.32 -21.90 -21.65
C VAL A 293 3.41 -20.80 -21.11
N LEU A 294 3.28 -20.78 -19.79
CA LEU A 294 2.38 -19.87 -19.09
C LEU A 294 2.93 -18.44 -19.06
N SER A 295 2.02 -17.47 -19.04
CA SER A 295 2.40 -16.08 -18.76
C SER A 295 2.75 -15.90 -17.27
N PRO A 296 3.50 -14.86 -16.90
CA PRO A 296 3.83 -14.58 -15.50
C PRO A 296 2.61 -14.43 -14.59
N GLU A 297 1.46 -13.98 -15.09
CA GLU A 297 0.21 -13.90 -14.34
C GLU A 297 -0.26 -15.29 -13.87
N TYR A 298 -0.36 -16.25 -14.79
CA TYR A 298 -0.75 -17.61 -14.45
C TYR A 298 0.30 -18.32 -13.59
N GLY A 299 1.58 -18.08 -13.87
CA GLY A 299 2.66 -18.58 -13.03
C GLY A 299 2.58 -18.07 -11.59
N LEU A 300 2.21 -16.79 -11.41
CA LEU A 300 1.98 -16.22 -10.08
C LEU A 300 0.80 -16.91 -9.41
N ASP A 301 -0.34 -17.05 -10.10
CA ASP A 301 -1.53 -17.70 -9.54
C ASP A 301 -1.23 -19.14 -9.07
N MET A 302 -0.47 -19.91 -9.86
CA MET A 302 -0.04 -21.26 -9.48
C MET A 302 0.91 -21.25 -8.28
N ALA A 303 1.92 -20.37 -8.28
CA ALA A 303 2.83 -20.23 -7.15
C ALA A 303 2.06 -19.88 -5.86
N LEU A 304 1.13 -18.93 -5.92
CA LEU A 304 0.32 -18.57 -4.76
C LEU A 304 -0.54 -19.74 -4.30
N LYS A 305 -1.21 -20.45 -5.22
CA LYS A 305 -2.02 -21.62 -4.90
C LYS A 305 -1.20 -22.67 -4.11
N HIS A 306 0.00 -22.99 -4.58
CA HIS A 306 0.87 -23.96 -3.89
C HIS A 306 1.41 -23.45 -2.57
N MET A 307 1.87 -22.20 -2.50
CA MET A 307 2.41 -21.64 -1.25
C MET A 307 1.33 -21.47 -0.17
N VAL A 308 0.08 -21.23 -0.57
CA VAL A 308 -1.08 -21.24 0.33
C VAL A 308 -1.32 -22.63 0.91
N CYS A 309 -1.41 -23.64 0.04
CA CYS A 309 -1.63 -25.02 0.45
C CYS A 309 -0.51 -25.52 1.38
N LEU A 310 0.74 -25.23 1.03
CA LEU A 310 1.91 -25.58 1.84
C LEU A 310 1.81 -24.98 3.24
N HIS A 311 1.41 -23.71 3.36
CA HIS A 311 1.24 -23.09 4.66
C HIS A 311 0.12 -23.72 5.48
N ASN A 312 -1.05 -23.95 4.87
CA ASN A 312 -2.19 -24.58 5.55
C ASN A 312 -1.86 -26.01 6.03
N PHE A 313 -0.96 -26.71 5.33
CA PHE A 313 -0.47 -28.03 5.75
C PHE A 313 0.56 -27.94 6.88
N LEU A 314 1.49 -26.97 6.81
CA LEU A 314 2.54 -26.77 7.82
C LEU A 314 2.04 -26.06 9.09
N PHE A 315 0.89 -25.37 9.01
CA PHE A 315 0.29 -24.65 10.11
C PHE A 315 -1.19 -24.98 10.24
N HIS A 316 -1.59 -25.52 11.39
CA HIS A 316 -2.98 -25.42 11.86
C HIS A 316 -3.29 -23.95 12.25
N GLY A 317 -3.27 -23.02 11.29
CA GLY A 317 -3.53 -21.61 11.51
C GLY A 317 -3.79 -20.84 10.20
N ASP A 318 -4.79 -19.98 10.22
CA ASP A 318 -5.36 -19.31 9.04
C ASP A 318 -4.39 -18.37 8.33
N MET A 319 -4.38 -18.44 6.99
CA MET A 319 -3.61 -17.59 6.09
C MET A 319 -4.51 -16.57 5.40
N PHE A 320 -4.04 -15.32 5.28
CA PHE A 320 -4.70 -14.29 4.47
C PHE A 320 -3.94 -14.05 3.16
N PHE A 321 -4.53 -14.50 2.04
CA PHE A 321 -4.29 -13.97 0.70
C PHE A 321 -5.50 -13.10 0.28
N PRO A 322 -5.33 -12.05 -0.53
CA PRO A 322 -6.48 -11.35 -1.09
C PRO A 322 -7.22 -12.25 -2.09
N SER A 323 -8.33 -12.82 -1.61
CA SER A 323 -9.47 -13.43 -2.31
C SER A 323 -9.22 -14.57 -3.30
N CYS A 324 -9.39 -15.81 -2.81
CA CYS A 324 -10.03 -16.87 -3.58
C CYS A 324 -11.53 -16.56 -3.67
N THR A 325 -12.02 -16.23 -4.85
CA THR A 325 -13.41 -16.44 -5.25
C THR A 325 -13.34 -17.11 -6.61
N GLY A 326 -13.98 -18.29 -6.69
CA GLY A 326 -13.85 -19.25 -7.78
C GLY A 326 -14.38 -18.80 -9.13
#